data_AF-A0A642UKM3-F1
#
_entry.id   AF-A0A642UKM3-F1
#
_cell.length_a   1.000
_cell.length_b   1.000
_cell.length_c   1.000
_cell.angle_alpha   90.00
_cell.angle_beta   90.00
_cell.angle_gamma   90.00
#
_symmetry.space_group_name_H-M   'P 1'
#
loop_
_entity.id
_entity.type
_entity.pdbx_description
1 polymer ?
#
loop_
_entity_poly.entity_id
_entity_poly.type
_entity_poly.pdbx_seq_one_letter_code
_entity_poly.pdbx_strand_id
1 'polypeptide(L)'
;MRPQPIHIYSDRSSVVEIQYSRWSHVRKFVVPLVIPQYVSRDRVDVENCEVHFDGMSKLGQVFWIAGIIRVVVPTIYPQIVDTLAQTVEISTPINSFETLKEAFFYIRNGINLYDGDDITIPPVYVALMQLLDWPYVGSLLYNLLFTAIDLWIAWRMVAINRWYQKHQTRRLGKYAEVKGFNDDLIASFVLFNPLIILTCISHSTLPVQVVLIVESIYQVCVGHSISRSAITLGVASYIGFTPVYLAPSIFALAHALKLEEPARVYVHGIAILTTTIMLLALISATMTGSTQFLTCYKSIIWGDKISPNTGLWWYLFTEMFEFFTPFYTAVFNIYHFIFIFPITVRLFEFAKVTKKDRMGVSRIAVDEKGNFVSIDPDGTVTPLNFGTENAQKEEPQATTTESEALTTEATLTRRTHEESKPATEVKKEAASESDSEHYNGDSLLAVVLCFIWLSFSKSYPVIGDLGYGVSFLAIFKNTALAHCSYLFPVGLTFVVCLLLSPIFYYCWIVLGNGNSNFFYSINLIWGVVHALIMMDVIWGKLIFDYIVQHQLTEADKKDLQLTQL
;
A
#
# COMPACT_ATOMS: atom_id res chain seq x y z
N MET A 1 -13.94 -84.25 18.94
CA MET A 1 -14.06 -84.07 20.40
C MET A 1 -13.89 -82.58 20.72
N ARG A 2 -14.94 -81.90 21.21
CA ARG A 2 -14.81 -80.71 22.09
C ARG A 2 -14.28 -81.18 23.47
N PRO A 3 -13.83 -80.33 24.43
CA PRO A 3 -14.02 -78.87 24.60
C PRO A 3 -12.72 -78.06 24.92
N GLN A 4 -12.52 -76.82 24.42
CA GLN A 4 -12.75 -75.48 25.06
C GLN A 4 -11.69 -75.03 26.11
N PRO A 5 -11.55 -73.73 26.48
CA PRO A 5 -11.62 -72.49 25.66
C PRO A 5 -10.82 -71.24 26.19
N ILE A 6 -10.86 -70.12 25.42
CA ILE A 6 -11.05 -68.68 25.83
C ILE A 6 -9.95 -68.02 26.74
N HIS A 7 -9.36 -66.85 26.44
CA HIS A 7 -9.89 -65.50 26.12
C HIS A 7 -9.04 -64.81 25.02
N ILE A 8 -9.57 -64.25 23.91
CA ILE A 8 -10.48 -63.09 23.71
C ILE A 8 -9.77 -61.77 24.06
N TYR A 9 -9.15 -61.07 23.10
CA TYR A 9 -9.63 -60.07 22.08
C TYR A 9 -8.98 -58.71 22.46
N SER A 10 -8.62 -57.77 21.59
CA SER A 10 -8.86 -57.55 20.16
C SER A 10 -7.60 -56.88 19.56
N ASP A 11 -7.02 -57.40 18.48
CA ASP A 11 -7.35 -57.09 17.07
C ASP A 11 -6.71 -55.73 16.65
N ARG A 12 -5.57 -55.71 15.95
CA ARG A 12 -5.27 -56.07 14.54
C ARG A 12 -5.15 -54.79 13.73
N SER A 13 -3.93 -54.50 13.25
CA SER A 13 -3.41 -54.87 11.92
C SER A 13 -4.06 -54.02 10.82
N SER A 14 -3.32 -53.44 9.88
CA SER A 14 -2.36 -54.17 9.07
C SER A 14 -1.43 -53.23 8.31
N VAL A 15 -0.14 -53.46 8.48
CA VAL A 15 0.87 -53.28 7.46
C VAL A 15 0.68 -54.40 6.43
N VAL A 16 0.63 -54.06 5.14
CA VAL A 16 1.07 -54.95 4.06
C VAL A 16 1.92 -54.12 3.11
N GLU A 17 3.21 -54.37 3.23
CA GLU A 17 4.28 -53.99 2.32
C GLU A 17 4.31 -55.05 1.20
N ILE A 18 4.38 -54.63 -0.08
CA ILE A 18 4.76 -55.50 -1.19
C ILE A 18 5.99 -54.90 -1.88
N GLN A 19 6.96 -55.79 -2.06
CA GLN A 19 8.37 -55.60 -2.35
C GLN A 19 8.73 -55.25 -3.81
N TYR A 20 9.82 -54.46 -3.92
CA TYR A 20 10.98 -54.55 -4.83
C TYR A 20 10.81 -54.33 -6.35
N SER A 21 11.62 -53.42 -6.90
CA SER A 21 12.91 -53.78 -7.55
C SER A 21 13.44 -52.67 -8.48
N ARG A 22 14.72 -52.30 -8.25
CA ARG A 22 15.68 -51.63 -9.18
C ARG A 22 15.25 -50.21 -9.59
N TRP A 23 16.02 -49.14 -9.34
CA TRP A 23 17.38 -48.90 -9.83
C TRP A 23 18.13 -48.00 -8.84
N SER A 24 19.15 -48.55 -8.18
CA SER A 24 20.14 -47.81 -7.43
C SER A 24 21.24 -47.36 -8.40
N HIS A 25 21.23 -46.11 -8.89
CA HIS A 25 22.44 -45.40 -9.35
C HIS A 25 22.19 -43.92 -9.73
N VAL A 26 21.46 -43.13 -8.92
CA VAL A 26 21.65 -41.66 -8.91
C VAL A 26 21.31 -41.12 -7.51
N ARG A 27 22.23 -41.30 -6.55
CA ARG A 27 22.21 -40.55 -5.27
C ARG A 27 23.57 -39.93 -5.07
N LYS A 28 23.72 -38.67 -5.50
CA LYS A 28 24.60 -37.65 -4.93
C LYS A 28 24.00 -36.31 -5.39
N PHE A 29 23.80 -35.40 -4.44
CA PHE A 29 23.05 -34.12 -4.52
C PHE A 29 21.55 -34.16 -4.27
N VAL A 30 21.16 -34.53 -3.05
CA VAL A 30 20.01 -33.89 -2.37
C VAL A 30 20.47 -33.56 -0.96
N VAL A 31 20.76 -32.29 -0.71
CA VAL A 31 20.87 -31.74 0.65
C VAL A 31 19.44 -31.74 1.21
N PRO A 32 19.13 -32.43 2.32
CA PRO A 32 17.82 -32.32 2.92
C PRO A 32 17.71 -30.92 3.52
N LEU A 33 16.90 -30.07 2.88
CA LEU A 33 16.44 -28.81 3.44
C LEU A 33 15.50 -29.15 4.62
N VAL A 34 16.09 -29.42 5.78
CA VAL A 34 15.36 -29.50 7.04
C VAL A 34 14.94 -28.06 7.37
N ILE A 35 13.76 -27.65 6.89
CA ILE A 35 13.10 -26.44 7.34
C ILE A 35 12.64 -26.72 8.77
N PRO A 36 13.17 -26.04 9.81
CA PRO A 36 12.63 -26.20 11.14
C PRO A 36 11.20 -25.66 11.12
N GLN A 37 10.23 -26.51 11.40
CA GLN A 37 8.86 -26.08 11.69
C GLN A 37 8.86 -25.33 13.04
N TYR A 38 9.25 -24.06 13.01
CA TYR A 38 8.78 -23.10 14.00
C TYR A 38 7.30 -22.87 13.71
N VAL A 39 6.44 -23.59 14.43
CA VAL A 39 5.02 -23.24 14.51
C VAL A 39 4.96 -21.91 15.27
N SER A 40 4.97 -20.79 14.54
CA SER A 40 4.76 -19.48 15.12
C SER A 40 3.34 -19.42 15.69
N ARG A 41 3.20 -18.85 16.89
CA ARG A 41 1.92 -18.62 17.57
C ARG A 41 0.94 -17.83 16.70
N ASP A 42 1.45 -17.06 15.74
CA ASP A 42 0.67 -16.29 14.76
C ASP A 42 -0.19 -17.17 13.84
N ARG A 43 0.18 -18.44 13.59
CA ARG A 43 -0.54 -19.30 12.63
C ARG A 43 -1.90 -19.81 13.15
N VAL A 44 -2.04 -19.98 14.47
CA VAL A 44 -3.32 -20.40 15.13
C VAL A 44 -4.36 -19.29 15.09
N ASP A 45 -3.91 -18.04 14.97
CA ASP A 45 -4.74 -16.85 15.03
C ASP A 45 -5.35 -16.45 13.67
N VAL A 46 -4.87 -17.05 12.57
CA VAL A 46 -5.31 -16.80 11.18
C VAL A 46 -6.65 -17.46 10.89
N GLU A 47 -6.95 -18.63 11.48
CA GLU A 47 -8.26 -19.30 11.33
C GLU A 47 -9.43 -18.40 11.74
N ASN A 48 -9.21 -17.46 12.68
CA ASN A 48 -10.24 -16.51 13.14
C ASN A 48 -10.37 -15.25 12.26
N CYS A 49 -9.41 -14.98 11.36
CA CYS A 49 -9.47 -13.87 10.41
C CYS A 49 -10.13 -14.29 9.09
N GLU A 50 -10.26 -15.59 8.82
CA GLU A 50 -11.04 -16.09 7.71
C GLU A 50 -12.52 -15.73 7.90
N VAL A 51 -13.12 -15.18 6.85
CA VAL A 51 -14.50 -14.72 6.88
C VAL A 51 -15.39 -15.88 6.46
N HIS A 52 -16.07 -16.47 7.44
CA HIS A 52 -17.12 -17.46 7.19
C HIS A 52 -18.42 -16.77 6.82
N PHE A 53 -19.02 -17.21 5.71
CA PHE A 53 -20.20 -16.60 5.14
C PHE A 53 -21.47 -17.33 5.59
N ASP A 54 -22.22 -16.69 6.49
CA ASP A 54 -23.59 -17.10 6.78
C ASP A 54 -24.55 -16.18 6.01
N GLY A 55 -25.29 -16.76 5.06
CA GLY A 55 -26.20 -16.03 4.16
C GLY A 55 -27.33 -15.28 4.89
N MET A 56 -27.65 -15.64 6.14
CA MET A 56 -28.65 -14.94 6.96
C MET A 56 -28.06 -13.85 7.87
N SER A 57 -26.74 -13.73 7.96
CA SER A 57 -26.07 -12.67 8.72
C SER A 57 -26.23 -11.29 8.06
N LYS A 58 -26.10 -10.20 8.83
CA LYS A 58 -26.09 -8.83 8.29
C LYS A 58 -25.04 -8.64 7.19
N LEU A 59 -23.87 -9.25 7.35
CA LEU A 59 -22.80 -9.27 6.36
C LEU A 59 -23.26 -9.98 5.08
N GLY A 60 -23.89 -11.15 5.21
CA GLY A 60 -24.46 -11.89 4.08
C GLY A 60 -25.48 -11.06 3.30
N GLN A 61 -26.38 -10.36 4.01
CA GLN A 61 -27.38 -9.47 3.40
C GLN A 61 -26.74 -8.33 2.60
N VAL A 62 -25.70 -7.68 3.13
CA VAL A 62 -24.95 -6.62 2.43
C VAL A 62 -24.41 -7.12 1.09
N PHE A 63 -23.77 -8.29 1.08
CA PHE A 63 -23.24 -8.91 -0.15
C PHE A 63 -24.34 -9.29 -1.14
N TRP A 64 -25.44 -9.88 -0.67
CA TRP A 64 -26.57 -10.25 -1.52
C TRP A 64 -27.22 -9.03 -2.17
N ILE A 65 -27.55 -8.00 -1.39
CA ILE A 65 -28.19 -6.78 -1.91
C ILE A 65 -27.27 -6.11 -2.92
N ALA A 66 -25.98 -5.96 -2.59
CA ALA A 66 -25.00 -5.34 -3.48
C ALA A 66 -24.78 -6.12 -4.78
N GLY A 67 -24.75 -7.45 -4.70
CA GLY A 67 -24.62 -8.32 -5.88
C GLY A 67 -25.85 -8.27 -6.77
N ILE A 68 -27.05 -8.29 -6.19
CA ILE A 68 -28.31 -8.13 -6.92
C ILE A 68 -28.33 -6.81 -7.66
N ILE A 69 -28.00 -5.68 -7.01
CA ILE A 69 -27.99 -4.36 -7.65
C ILE A 69 -27.05 -4.35 -8.87
N ARG A 70 -25.83 -4.86 -8.73
CA ARG A 70 -24.81 -4.84 -9.80
C ARG A 70 -25.12 -5.77 -10.97
N VAL A 71 -25.87 -6.84 -10.76
CA VAL A 71 -26.27 -7.74 -11.85
C VAL A 71 -27.57 -7.28 -12.49
N VAL A 72 -28.58 -6.97 -11.67
CA VAL A 72 -29.95 -6.70 -12.15
C VAL A 72 -30.03 -5.36 -12.89
N VAL A 73 -29.40 -4.30 -12.36
CA VAL A 73 -29.46 -2.96 -12.99
C VAL A 73 -28.95 -2.96 -14.44
N PRO A 74 -27.71 -3.39 -14.74
CA PRO A 74 -27.21 -3.41 -16.12
C PRO A 74 -27.92 -4.46 -16.99
N THR A 75 -28.48 -5.52 -16.41
CA THR A 75 -29.20 -6.54 -17.18
C THR A 75 -30.58 -6.05 -17.63
N ILE A 76 -31.30 -5.30 -16.78
CA ILE A 76 -32.61 -4.73 -17.12
C ILE A 76 -32.46 -3.47 -17.97
N TYR A 77 -31.42 -2.66 -17.71
CA TYR A 77 -31.18 -1.40 -18.42
C TYR A 77 -29.78 -1.36 -19.07
N PRO A 78 -29.55 -2.10 -20.17
CA PRO A 78 -28.25 -2.14 -20.85
C PRO A 78 -27.74 -0.77 -21.31
N GLN A 79 -28.66 0.14 -21.64
CA GLN A 79 -28.35 1.51 -22.06
C GLN A 79 -27.52 2.29 -21.02
N ILE A 80 -27.67 1.96 -19.73
CA ILE A 80 -26.87 2.57 -18.65
C ILE A 80 -25.39 2.22 -18.82
N VAL A 81 -25.09 0.98 -19.22
CA VAL A 81 -23.71 0.52 -19.45
C VAL A 81 -23.06 1.35 -20.55
N ASP A 82 -23.75 1.50 -21.69
CA ASP A 82 -23.24 2.26 -22.84
C ASP A 82 -23.09 3.76 -22.50
N THR A 83 -24.05 4.34 -21.78
CA THR A 83 -23.98 5.75 -21.37
C THR A 83 -22.80 5.99 -20.41
N LEU A 84 -22.60 5.12 -19.42
CA LEU A 84 -21.48 5.24 -18.48
C LEU A 84 -20.13 4.99 -19.15
N ALA A 85 -20.06 4.06 -20.11
CA ALA A 85 -18.83 3.77 -20.86
C ALA A 85 -18.33 4.97 -21.68
N GLN A 86 -19.23 5.88 -22.06
CA GLN A 86 -18.92 7.12 -22.79
C GLN A 86 -18.53 8.30 -21.86
N THR A 87 -18.68 8.16 -20.54
CA THR A 87 -18.30 9.22 -19.60
C THR A 87 -16.80 9.19 -19.31
N VAL A 88 -16.14 10.33 -19.52
CA VAL A 88 -14.70 10.48 -19.35
C VAL A 88 -14.24 10.35 -17.90
N GLU A 89 -15.16 10.50 -16.95
CA GLU A 89 -14.89 10.34 -15.52
C GLU A 89 -14.79 8.87 -15.08
N ILE A 90 -15.41 7.95 -15.83
CA ILE A 90 -15.51 6.52 -15.47
C ILE A 90 -14.67 5.65 -16.41
N SER A 91 -14.54 6.09 -17.67
CA SER A 91 -13.93 5.33 -18.75
C SER A 91 -12.90 6.18 -19.48
N THR A 92 -11.71 5.63 -19.65
CA THR A 92 -10.57 6.23 -20.37
C THR A 92 -10.06 5.24 -21.41
N PRO A 93 -9.23 5.67 -22.38
CA PRO A 93 -8.67 4.78 -23.39
C PRO A 93 -7.86 3.59 -22.85
N ILE A 94 -7.53 3.56 -21.56
CA ILE A 94 -6.78 2.45 -20.93
C ILE A 94 -7.71 1.48 -20.20
N ASN A 95 -8.80 1.97 -19.61
CA ASN A 95 -9.68 1.16 -18.76
C ASN A 95 -11.09 0.98 -19.31
N SER A 96 -11.34 1.38 -20.56
CA SER A 96 -12.64 1.24 -21.20
C SER A 96 -12.92 -0.22 -21.59
N PHE A 97 -14.19 -0.59 -21.51
CA PHE A 97 -14.68 -1.86 -22.06
C PHE A 97 -14.77 -1.82 -23.58
N GLU A 98 -14.89 -0.63 -24.18
CA GLU A 98 -14.97 -0.45 -25.63
C GLU A 98 -13.66 -0.84 -26.33
N THR A 99 -12.52 -0.40 -25.80
CA THR A 99 -11.19 -0.80 -26.32
C THR A 99 -10.99 -2.32 -26.24
N LEU A 100 -11.58 -2.98 -25.23
CA LEU A 100 -11.55 -4.43 -25.11
C LEU A 100 -12.42 -5.13 -26.17
N LYS A 101 -13.62 -4.61 -26.44
CA LYS A 101 -14.48 -5.10 -27.55
C LYS A 101 -13.82 -4.90 -28.91
N GLU A 102 -13.13 -3.78 -29.10
CA GLU A 102 -12.37 -3.50 -30.31
C GLU A 102 -11.24 -4.51 -30.48
N ALA A 103 -10.50 -4.84 -29.42
CA ALA A 103 -9.49 -5.90 -29.47
C ALA A 103 -10.07 -7.26 -29.88
N PHE A 104 -11.27 -7.61 -29.41
CA PHE A 104 -11.95 -8.84 -29.86
C PHE A 104 -12.33 -8.79 -31.34
N PHE A 105 -12.76 -7.63 -31.84
CA PHE A 105 -13.06 -7.42 -33.24
C PHE A 105 -11.80 -7.62 -34.10
N TYR A 106 -10.65 -7.10 -33.68
CA TYR A 106 -9.39 -7.24 -34.42
C TYR A 106 -8.98 -8.71 -34.50
N ILE A 107 -9.04 -9.43 -33.37
CA ILE A 107 -8.74 -10.87 -33.32
C ILE A 107 -9.66 -11.67 -34.26
N ARG A 108 -10.97 -11.40 -34.23
CA ARG A 108 -11.96 -12.11 -35.05
C ARG A 108 -11.75 -11.93 -36.55
N ASN A 109 -11.22 -10.79 -36.96
CA ASN A 109 -10.97 -10.47 -38.37
C ASN A 109 -9.52 -10.74 -38.81
N GLY A 110 -8.68 -11.33 -37.96
CA GLY A 110 -7.28 -11.62 -38.28
C GLY A 110 -6.42 -10.37 -38.45
N ILE A 111 -6.80 -9.25 -37.82
CA ILE A 111 -6.06 -7.99 -37.81
C ILE A 111 -5.07 -8.03 -36.64
N ASN A 112 -3.85 -7.55 -36.86
CA ASN A 112 -2.86 -7.40 -35.79
C ASN A 112 -3.38 -6.39 -34.75
N LEU A 113 -3.48 -6.79 -33.47
CA LEU A 113 -4.00 -5.94 -32.38
C LEU A 113 -3.23 -4.63 -32.23
N TYR A 114 -1.92 -4.63 -32.52
CA TYR A 114 -1.03 -3.49 -32.23
C TYR A 114 -0.46 -2.87 -33.51
N ASP A 115 -1.10 -3.12 -34.66
CA ASP A 115 -0.79 -2.42 -35.92
C ASP A 115 -1.31 -0.97 -35.92
N GLY A 116 -2.19 -0.63 -34.97
CA GLY A 116 -2.63 0.73 -34.68
C GLY A 116 -2.34 1.11 -33.23
N ASP A 117 -2.29 2.41 -32.95
CA ASP A 117 -2.07 2.90 -31.59
C ASP A 117 -3.33 2.76 -30.71
N ASP A 118 -4.46 2.26 -31.21
CA ASP A 118 -5.76 2.29 -30.54
C ASP A 118 -5.92 1.28 -29.38
N ILE A 119 -5.26 0.13 -29.40
CA ILE A 119 -5.39 -0.88 -28.35
C ILE A 119 -4.25 -0.75 -27.31
N THR A 120 -4.62 -0.40 -26.08
CA THR A 120 -3.71 -0.20 -24.93
C THR A 120 -3.71 -1.37 -23.95
N ILE A 121 -4.39 -2.46 -24.30
CA ILE A 121 -4.65 -3.58 -23.40
C ILE A 121 -3.68 -4.74 -23.72
N PRO A 122 -2.97 -5.32 -22.72
CA PRO A 122 -2.01 -6.39 -22.95
C PRO A 122 -2.62 -7.72 -23.45
N PRO A 123 -1.91 -8.52 -24.28
CA PRO A 123 -2.49 -9.65 -25.00
C PRO A 123 -3.05 -10.75 -24.10
N VAL A 124 -2.37 -11.09 -23.01
CA VAL A 124 -2.80 -12.16 -22.09
C VAL A 124 -4.12 -11.78 -21.43
N TYR A 125 -4.29 -10.49 -21.09
CA TYR A 125 -5.52 -10.01 -20.51
C TYR A 125 -6.66 -9.96 -21.53
N VAL A 126 -6.40 -9.54 -22.78
CA VAL A 126 -7.38 -9.62 -23.86
C VAL A 126 -7.83 -11.07 -24.07
N ALA A 127 -6.89 -12.01 -24.16
CA ALA A 127 -7.21 -13.43 -24.35
C ALA A 127 -8.05 -14.00 -23.19
N LEU A 128 -7.74 -13.63 -21.95
CA LEU A 128 -8.51 -14.05 -20.77
C LEU A 128 -9.94 -13.52 -20.82
N MET A 129 -10.13 -12.25 -21.18
CA MET A 129 -11.45 -11.65 -21.29
C MET A 129 -12.25 -12.20 -22.48
N GLN A 130 -11.58 -12.53 -23.58
CA GLN A 130 -12.22 -13.12 -24.76
C GLN A 130 -12.90 -14.46 -24.46
N LEU A 131 -12.43 -15.22 -23.45
CA LEU A 131 -13.07 -16.47 -23.01
C LEU A 131 -14.52 -16.26 -22.53
N LEU A 132 -14.88 -15.05 -22.12
CA LEU A 132 -16.20 -14.69 -21.64
C LEU A 132 -17.10 -14.09 -22.73
N ASP A 133 -16.54 -13.77 -23.92
CA ASP A 133 -17.28 -13.13 -25.01
C ASP A 133 -18.13 -14.13 -25.81
N TRP A 134 -19.10 -14.75 -25.14
CA TRP A 134 -20.02 -15.72 -25.74
C TRP A 134 -21.23 -15.04 -26.38
N PRO A 135 -21.68 -15.48 -27.58
CA PRO A 135 -22.87 -14.93 -28.23
C PRO A 135 -24.10 -14.94 -27.30
N TYR A 136 -24.85 -13.84 -27.27
CA TYR A 136 -26.10 -13.66 -26.50
C TYR A 136 -25.99 -13.60 -24.97
N VAL A 137 -25.02 -14.27 -24.33
CA VAL A 137 -24.86 -14.25 -22.85
C VAL A 137 -23.64 -13.48 -22.37
N GLY A 138 -22.75 -13.03 -23.27
CA GLY A 138 -21.51 -12.32 -22.91
C GLY A 138 -21.75 -11.13 -21.96
N SER A 139 -22.75 -10.28 -22.24
CA SER A 139 -23.08 -9.15 -21.37
C SER A 139 -23.43 -9.56 -19.93
N LEU A 140 -24.21 -10.64 -19.76
CA LEU A 140 -24.52 -11.18 -18.43
C LEU A 140 -23.28 -11.76 -17.76
N LEU A 141 -22.40 -12.45 -18.51
CA LEU A 141 -21.15 -12.99 -17.98
C LEU A 141 -20.22 -11.88 -17.49
N TYR A 142 -20.12 -10.76 -18.21
CA TYR A 142 -19.37 -9.59 -17.76
C TYR A 142 -20.00 -8.94 -16.51
N ASN A 143 -21.33 -8.76 -16.48
CA ASN A 143 -22.03 -8.29 -15.28
C ASN A 143 -21.70 -9.16 -14.06
N LEU A 144 -21.73 -10.48 -14.23
CA LEU A 144 -21.40 -11.44 -13.17
C LEU A 144 -19.92 -11.38 -12.77
N LEU A 145 -19.00 -11.29 -13.74
CA LEU A 145 -17.56 -11.20 -13.49
C LEU A 145 -17.24 -9.95 -12.65
N PHE A 146 -17.61 -8.76 -13.13
CA PHE A 146 -17.29 -7.52 -12.43
C PHE A 146 -17.97 -7.44 -11.07
N THR A 147 -19.20 -7.95 -10.95
CA THR A 147 -19.86 -8.11 -9.65
C THR A 147 -19.07 -9.03 -8.72
N ALA A 148 -18.62 -10.19 -9.21
CA ALA A 148 -17.84 -11.13 -8.40
C ALA A 148 -16.51 -10.53 -7.94
N ILE A 149 -15.87 -9.71 -8.78
CA ILE A 149 -14.65 -8.98 -8.44
C ILE A 149 -14.91 -7.98 -7.31
N ASP A 150 -15.94 -7.13 -7.41
CA ASP A 150 -16.29 -6.17 -6.35
C ASP A 150 -16.61 -6.88 -5.02
N LEU A 151 -17.37 -7.98 -5.08
CA LEU A 151 -17.68 -8.79 -3.90
C LEU A 151 -16.40 -9.40 -3.31
N TRP A 152 -15.46 -9.86 -4.14
CA TRP A 152 -14.16 -10.36 -3.67
C TRP A 152 -13.33 -9.27 -3.00
N ILE A 153 -13.29 -8.07 -3.58
CA ILE A 153 -12.60 -6.91 -2.98
C ILE A 153 -13.17 -6.64 -1.59
N ALA A 154 -14.49 -6.55 -1.46
CA ALA A 154 -15.15 -6.32 -0.17
C ALA A 154 -14.85 -7.44 0.84
N TRP A 155 -14.86 -8.69 0.38
CA TRP A 155 -14.54 -9.85 1.22
C TRP A 155 -13.12 -9.80 1.77
N ARG A 156 -12.14 -9.50 0.92
CA ARG A 156 -10.74 -9.32 1.32
C ARG A 156 -10.56 -8.11 2.23
N MET A 157 -11.27 -7.02 1.97
CA MET A 157 -11.20 -5.82 2.81
C MET A 157 -11.72 -6.06 4.23
N VAL A 158 -12.80 -6.86 4.39
CA VAL A 158 -13.28 -7.30 5.71
C VAL A 158 -12.21 -8.12 6.45
N ALA A 159 -11.55 -9.06 5.76
CA ALA A 159 -10.50 -9.87 6.37
C ALA A 159 -9.29 -9.02 6.79
N ILE A 160 -8.89 -8.05 5.95
CA ILE A 160 -7.82 -7.08 6.28
C ILE A 160 -8.23 -6.22 7.48
N ASN A 161 -9.49 -5.77 7.56
CA ASN A 161 -9.98 -5.01 8.71
C ASN A 161 -9.90 -5.80 10.02
N ARG A 162 -10.35 -7.06 10.04
CA ARG A 162 -10.26 -7.93 11.22
C ARG A 162 -8.81 -8.13 11.65
N TRP A 163 -7.93 -8.40 10.67
CA TRP A 163 -6.50 -8.49 10.92
C TRP A 163 -5.93 -7.20 11.50
N TYR A 164 -6.27 -6.04 10.92
CA TYR A 164 -5.75 -4.74 11.34
C TYR A 164 -6.15 -4.42 12.79
N GLN A 165 -7.42 -4.64 13.16
CA GLN A 165 -7.90 -4.44 14.53
C GLN A 165 -7.12 -5.31 15.53
N LYS A 166 -6.89 -6.58 15.19
CA LYS A 166 -6.11 -7.51 16.03
C LYS A 166 -4.63 -7.11 16.12
N HIS A 167 -4.02 -6.76 14.98
CA HIS A 167 -2.63 -6.33 14.88
C HIS A 167 -2.40 -5.08 15.73
N GLN A 168 -3.20 -4.03 15.54
CA GLN A 168 -3.05 -2.79 16.31
C GLN A 168 -3.36 -2.99 17.79
N THR A 169 -4.41 -3.74 18.16
CA THR A 169 -4.71 -4.03 19.58
C THR A 169 -3.56 -4.79 20.25
N ARG A 170 -2.93 -5.74 19.55
CA ARG A 170 -1.76 -6.46 20.07
C ARG A 170 -0.55 -5.54 20.22
N ARG A 171 -0.35 -4.61 19.29
CA ARG A 171 0.72 -3.60 19.39
C ARG A 171 0.49 -2.69 20.58
N LEU A 172 -0.69 -2.07 20.66
CA LEU A 172 -1.05 -1.14 21.73
C LEU A 172 -1.20 -1.83 23.10
N GLY A 173 -1.35 -3.15 23.15
CA GLY A 173 -1.36 -3.92 24.40
C GLY A 173 -2.44 -3.44 25.36
N LYS A 174 -2.05 -3.10 26.60
CA LYS A 174 -2.99 -2.63 27.64
C LYS A 174 -3.47 -1.19 27.44
N TYR A 175 -2.87 -0.44 26.51
CA TYR A 175 -3.08 1.01 26.39
C TYR A 175 -4.35 1.37 25.60
N ALA A 176 -4.78 0.55 24.63
CA ALA A 176 -6.05 0.74 23.92
C ALA A 176 -6.48 -0.50 23.12
N GLU A 177 -7.74 -0.92 23.27
CA GLU A 177 -8.38 -1.83 22.32
C GLU A 177 -8.83 -1.04 21.07
N VAL A 178 -8.33 -1.40 19.90
CA VAL A 178 -8.69 -0.71 18.64
C VAL A 178 -9.96 -1.32 18.08
N LYS A 179 -11.11 -0.73 18.44
CA LYS A 179 -12.42 -1.14 17.94
C LYS A 179 -12.81 -0.43 16.63
N GLY A 180 -12.49 -1.05 15.50
CA GLY A 180 -12.83 -0.53 14.17
C GLY A 180 -14.33 -0.58 13.84
N PHE A 181 -14.68 -0.39 12.57
CA PHE A 181 -16.04 -0.67 12.12
C PHE A 181 -16.30 -2.19 12.10
N ASN A 182 -17.58 -2.53 12.26
CA ASN A 182 -18.05 -3.90 12.07
C ASN A 182 -17.89 -4.33 10.60
N ASP A 183 -17.84 -5.64 10.37
CA ASP A 183 -17.61 -6.23 9.05
C ASP A 183 -18.67 -5.81 8.01
N ASP A 184 -19.94 -5.71 8.42
CA ASP A 184 -21.06 -5.27 7.56
C ASP A 184 -20.88 -3.83 7.09
N LEU A 185 -20.39 -2.95 7.96
CA LEU A 185 -20.09 -1.56 7.60
C LEU A 185 -18.87 -1.46 6.68
N ILE A 186 -17.81 -2.22 6.93
CA ILE A 186 -16.62 -2.27 6.05
C ILE A 186 -17.01 -2.74 4.65
N ALA A 187 -17.79 -3.82 4.56
CA ALA A 187 -18.32 -4.29 3.29
C ALA A 187 -19.20 -3.23 2.63
N SER A 188 -20.03 -2.51 3.41
CA SER A 188 -20.90 -1.45 2.89
C SER A 188 -20.13 -0.27 2.31
N PHE A 189 -19.02 0.13 2.94
CA PHE A 189 -18.17 1.22 2.43
C PHE A 189 -17.60 0.93 1.03
N VAL A 190 -17.39 -0.34 0.68
CA VAL A 190 -16.98 -0.74 -0.69
C VAL A 190 -18.21 -0.92 -1.58
N LEU A 191 -19.14 -1.77 -1.15
CA LEU A 191 -20.21 -2.28 -1.99
C LEU A 191 -21.31 -1.26 -2.26
N PHE A 192 -21.51 -0.29 -1.38
CA PHE A 192 -22.47 0.80 -1.58
C PHE A 192 -21.81 2.13 -1.92
N ASN A 193 -20.51 2.14 -2.22
CA ASN A 193 -19.87 3.32 -2.75
C ASN A 193 -20.37 3.60 -4.18
N PRO A 194 -20.99 4.77 -4.44
CA PRO A 194 -21.53 5.07 -5.76
C PRO A 194 -20.46 5.07 -6.85
N LEU A 195 -19.23 5.51 -6.55
CA LEU A 195 -18.14 5.54 -7.55
C LEU A 195 -17.73 4.13 -7.99
N ILE A 196 -17.70 3.19 -7.05
CA ILE A 196 -17.39 1.77 -7.31
C ILE A 196 -18.54 1.13 -8.10
N ILE A 197 -19.80 1.38 -7.69
CA ILE A 197 -20.97 0.86 -8.41
C ILE A 197 -20.97 1.33 -9.87
N LEU A 198 -20.74 2.62 -10.12
CA LEU A 198 -20.70 3.18 -11.48
C LEU A 198 -19.57 2.56 -12.31
N THR A 199 -18.38 2.37 -11.72
CA THR A 199 -17.23 1.72 -12.35
C THR A 199 -17.50 0.25 -12.68
N CYS A 200 -18.20 -0.47 -11.81
CA CYS A 200 -18.58 -1.87 -12.04
C CYS A 200 -19.62 -1.99 -13.15
N ILE A 201 -20.66 -1.14 -13.14
CA ILE A 201 -21.74 -1.17 -14.15
C ILE A 201 -21.20 -0.81 -15.53
N SER A 202 -20.22 0.08 -15.64
CA SER A 202 -19.61 0.47 -16.91
C SER A 202 -18.64 -0.58 -17.48
N HIS A 203 -18.44 -1.72 -16.81
CA HIS A 203 -17.44 -2.74 -17.15
C HIS A 203 -16.02 -2.19 -17.29
N SER A 204 -15.69 -1.13 -16.53
CA SER A 204 -14.32 -0.62 -16.50
C SER A 204 -13.36 -1.74 -16.13
N THR A 205 -12.18 -1.80 -16.73
CA THR A 205 -11.17 -2.82 -16.38
C THR A 205 -10.47 -2.53 -15.05
N LEU A 206 -10.73 -1.37 -14.44
CA LEU A 206 -10.13 -0.95 -13.17
C LEU A 206 -10.30 -1.96 -12.02
N PRO A 207 -11.49 -2.53 -11.74
CA PRO A 207 -11.69 -3.46 -10.63
C PRO A 207 -10.78 -4.68 -10.70
N VAL A 208 -10.39 -5.12 -11.91
CA VAL A 208 -9.44 -6.24 -12.08
C VAL A 208 -8.06 -5.90 -11.51
N GLN A 209 -7.58 -4.67 -11.72
CA GLN A 209 -6.31 -4.24 -11.15
C GLN A 209 -6.44 -4.07 -9.64
N VAL A 210 -7.53 -3.48 -9.18
CA VAL A 210 -7.77 -3.24 -7.74
C VAL A 210 -7.87 -4.55 -6.96
N VAL A 211 -8.56 -5.57 -7.48
CA VAL A 211 -8.66 -6.86 -6.78
C VAL A 211 -7.31 -7.53 -6.61
N LEU A 212 -6.39 -7.39 -7.57
CA LEU A 212 -5.03 -7.91 -7.48
C LEU A 212 -4.18 -7.10 -6.47
N ILE A 213 -4.37 -5.78 -6.38
CA ILE A 213 -3.73 -4.96 -5.35
C ILE A 213 -4.24 -5.36 -3.95
N VAL A 214 -5.56 -5.50 -3.78
CA VAL A 214 -6.17 -5.93 -2.52
C VAL A 214 -5.71 -7.33 -2.13
N GLU A 215 -5.64 -8.25 -3.09
CA GLU A 215 -5.13 -9.59 -2.87
C GLU A 215 -3.66 -9.55 -2.45
N SER A 216 -2.83 -8.68 -3.05
CA SER A 216 -1.45 -8.49 -2.64
C SER A 216 -1.32 -8.06 -1.17
N ILE A 217 -2.12 -7.08 -0.74
CA ILE A 217 -2.17 -6.62 0.67
C ILE A 217 -2.64 -7.76 1.57
N TYR A 218 -3.71 -8.46 1.19
CA TYR A 218 -4.24 -9.60 1.95
C TYR A 218 -3.19 -10.71 2.14
N GLN A 219 -2.41 -11.04 1.10
CA GLN A 219 -1.38 -12.07 1.19
C GLN A 219 -0.24 -11.70 2.14
N VAL A 220 0.06 -10.40 2.28
CA VAL A 220 1.04 -9.92 3.27
C VAL A 220 0.46 -9.96 4.68
N CYS A 221 -0.73 -9.40 4.87
CA CYS A 221 -1.36 -9.26 6.19
C CYS A 221 -1.85 -10.60 6.76
N VAL A 222 -2.66 -11.34 6.00
CA VAL A 222 -3.37 -12.54 6.45
C VAL A 222 -2.73 -13.81 5.90
N GLY A 223 -2.31 -13.81 4.63
CA GLY A 223 -1.71 -14.97 3.99
C GLY A 223 -0.25 -15.26 4.39
N HIS A 224 0.41 -14.31 5.06
CA HIS A 224 1.82 -14.35 5.47
C HIS A 224 2.82 -14.74 4.36
N SER A 225 2.46 -14.54 3.09
CA SER A 225 3.21 -14.97 1.92
C SER A 225 3.62 -13.79 1.05
N ILE A 226 4.90 -13.42 1.13
CA ILE A 226 5.51 -12.36 0.31
C ILE A 226 5.50 -12.76 -1.16
N SER A 227 5.77 -14.04 -1.46
CA SER A 227 5.81 -14.53 -2.83
C SER A 227 4.44 -14.39 -3.51
N ARG A 228 3.35 -14.77 -2.83
CA ARG A 228 1.99 -14.63 -3.39
C ARG A 228 1.64 -13.17 -3.60
N SER A 229 1.97 -12.30 -2.65
CA SER A 229 1.81 -10.85 -2.78
C SER A 229 2.56 -10.29 -4.00
N ALA A 230 3.85 -10.62 -4.15
CA ALA A 230 4.67 -10.16 -5.26
C ALA A 230 4.15 -10.68 -6.63
N ILE A 231 3.66 -11.92 -6.70
CA ILE A 231 3.02 -12.46 -7.92
C ILE A 231 1.76 -11.65 -8.25
N THR A 232 0.85 -11.46 -7.29
CA THR A 232 -0.40 -10.72 -7.55
C THR A 232 -0.14 -9.27 -7.93
N LEU A 233 0.84 -8.61 -7.30
CA LEU A 233 1.25 -7.26 -7.66
C LEU A 233 1.88 -7.23 -9.06
N GLY A 234 2.70 -8.23 -9.41
CA GLY A 234 3.30 -8.37 -10.73
C GLY A 234 2.25 -8.56 -11.84
N VAL A 235 1.20 -9.36 -11.58
CA VAL A 235 0.06 -9.50 -12.51
C VAL A 235 -0.68 -8.17 -12.65
N ALA A 236 -0.91 -7.44 -11.55
CA ALA A 236 -1.55 -6.12 -11.60
C ALA A 236 -0.72 -5.11 -12.43
N SER A 237 0.60 -5.07 -12.21
CA SER A 237 1.54 -4.24 -12.95
C SER A 237 1.63 -4.63 -14.44
N TYR A 238 1.51 -5.92 -14.75
CA TYR A 238 1.40 -6.36 -16.14
C TYR A 238 0.11 -5.87 -16.80
N ILE A 239 -1.03 -5.81 -16.09
CA ILE A 239 -2.29 -5.34 -16.68
C ILE A 239 -2.29 -3.82 -16.87
N GLY A 240 -1.82 -3.04 -15.89
CA GLY A 240 -2.03 -1.58 -15.88
C GLY A 240 -0.83 -0.70 -15.55
N PHE A 241 0.40 -1.23 -15.52
CA PHE A 241 1.67 -0.57 -15.17
C PHE A 241 1.71 0.10 -13.78
N THR A 242 0.85 1.08 -13.51
CA THR A 242 0.77 1.90 -12.29
C THR A 242 0.86 1.12 -10.97
N PRO A 243 0.29 -0.09 -10.81
CA PRO A 243 0.44 -0.85 -9.56
C PRO A 243 1.89 -1.12 -9.15
N VAL A 244 2.85 -1.07 -10.09
CA VAL A 244 4.28 -1.27 -9.79
C VAL A 244 4.80 -0.26 -8.77
N TYR A 245 4.25 0.96 -8.77
CA TYR A 245 4.65 2.02 -7.86
C TYR A 245 4.28 1.71 -6.40
N LEU A 246 3.37 0.78 -6.13
CA LEU A 246 3.04 0.34 -4.76
C LEU A 246 4.04 -0.68 -4.20
N ALA A 247 4.98 -1.19 -4.99
CA ALA A 247 5.96 -2.18 -4.51
C ALA A 247 6.76 -1.71 -3.28
N PRO A 248 7.27 -0.47 -3.20
CA PRO A 248 7.99 0.00 -2.01
C PRO A 248 7.15 -0.05 -0.74
N SER A 249 5.90 0.41 -0.78
CA SER A 249 5.01 0.44 0.39
C SER A 249 4.53 -0.96 0.79
N ILE A 250 4.22 -1.83 -0.17
CA ILE A 250 3.80 -3.20 0.10
C ILE A 250 4.95 -4.04 0.67
N PHE A 251 6.17 -3.91 0.13
CA PHE A 251 7.32 -4.61 0.68
C PHE A 251 7.76 -4.04 2.03
N ALA A 252 7.59 -2.74 2.27
CA ALA A 252 7.76 -2.13 3.58
C ALA A 252 6.74 -2.68 4.60
N LEU A 253 5.47 -2.86 4.21
CA LEU A 253 4.49 -3.56 5.03
C LEU A 253 4.91 -5.00 5.32
N ALA A 254 5.38 -5.74 4.32
CA ALA A 254 5.87 -7.10 4.52
C ALA A 254 7.08 -7.18 5.46
N HIS A 255 8.00 -6.23 5.35
CA HIS A 255 9.15 -6.09 6.24
C HIS A 255 8.70 -5.78 7.68
N ALA A 256 7.76 -4.86 7.87
CA ALA A 256 7.25 -4.55 9.20
C ALA A 256 6.59 -5.76 9.90
N LEU A 257 5.94 -6.64 9.12
CA LEU A 257 5.23 -7.81 9.65
C LEU A 257 6.10 -9.06 9.82
N LYS A 258 7.26 -9.15 9.16
CA LYS A 258 8.15 -10.30 9.24
C LYS A 258 9.51 -9.93 9.84
N LEU A 259 9.90 -10.65 10.88
CA LEU A 259 11.25 -10.62 11.47
C LEU A 259 12.29 -11.39 10.61
N GLU A 260 12.11 -11.44 9.29
CA GLU A 260 13.12 -12.01 8.39
C GLU A 260 14.17 -10.93 8.06
N GLU A 261 15.35 -11.34 7.59
CA GLU A 261 16.37 -10.38 7.13
C GLU A 261 15.76 -9.43 6.09
N PRO A 262 15.90 -8.10 6.24
CA PRO A 262 15.25 -7.13 5.36
C PRO A 262 15.67 -7.35 3.89
N ALA A 263 16.93 -7.67 3.65
CA ALA A 263 17.46 -8.00 2.34
C ALA A 263 16.67 -9.13 1.67
N ARG A 264 16.22 -10.14 2.43
CA ARG A 264 15.45 -11.25 1.90
C ARG A 264 14.08 -10.78 1.38
N VAL A 265 13.37 -9.96 2.15
CA VAL A 265 12.04 -9.44 1.78
C VAL A 265 12.12 -8.65 0.47
N TYR A 266 13.03 -7.67 0.40
CA TYR A 266 13.15 -6.82 -0.78
C TYR A 266 13.73 -7.56 -1.98
N VAL A 267 14.82 -8.32 -1.84
CA VAL A 267 15.44 -9.02 -2.98
C VAL A 267 14.51 -10.10 -3.52
N HIS A 268 13.92 -10.94 -2.66
CA HIS A 268 13.00 -11.99 -3.14
C HIS A 268 11.70 -11.39 -3.67
N GLY A 269 11.15 -10.38 -3.01
CA GLY A 269 9.94 -9.68 -3.47
C GLY A 269 10.13 -9.06 -4.85
N ILE A 270 11.22 -8.30 -5.05
CA ILE A 270 11.56 -7.67 -6.34
C ILE A 270 11.86 -8.73 -7.41
N ALA A 271 12.63 -9.77 -7.08
CA ALA A 271 12.91 -10.85 -8.02
C ALA A 271 11.63 -11.57 -8.49
N ILE A 272 10.71 -11.87 -7.58
CA ILE A 272 9.43 -12.51 -7.93
C ILE A 272 8.52 -11.57 -8.73
N LEU A 273 8.43 -10.30 -8.35
CA LEU A 273 7.67 -9.29 -9.08
C LEU A 273 8.15 -9.19 -10.52
N THR A 274 9.45 -8.95 -10.70
CA THR A 274 10.07 -8.80 -12.02
C THR A 274 9.97 -10.05 -12.86
N THR A 275 10.22 -11.23 -12.30
CA THR A 275 10.07 -12.51 -13.01
C THR A 275 8.63 -12.78 -13.44
N THR A 276 7.64 -12.42 -12.62
CA THR A 276 6.22 -12.54 -12.97
C THR A 276 5.87 -11.64 -14.17
N ILE A 277 6.28 -10.37 -14.14
CA ILE A 277 6.05 -9.42 -15.24
C ILE A 277 6.75 -9.92 -16.51
N MET A 278 8.01 -10.34 -16.42
CA MET A 278 8.78 -10.86 -17.56
C MET A 278 8.15 -12.12 -18.15
N LEU A 279 7.63 -13.03 -17.32
CA LEU A 279 6.98 -14.25 -17.79
C LEU A 279 5.68 -13.93 -18.54
N LEU A 280 4.85 -13.02 -18.03
CA LEU A 280 3.61 -12.59 -18.71
C LEU A 280 3.90 -11.84 -20.01
N ALA A 281 4.95 -10.99 -20.02
CA ALA A 281 5.41 -10.33 -21.22
C ALA A 281 5.96 -11.33 -22.26
N LEU A 282 6.65 -12.38 -21.82
CA LEU A 282 7.10 -13.46 -22.71
C LEU A 282 5.90 -14.22 -23.30
N ILE A 283 4.92 -14.60 -22.48
CA ILE A 283 3.68 -15.24 -22.95
C ILE A 283 3.01 -14.33 -23.99
N SER A 284 2.90 -13.03 -23.71
CA SER A 284 2.35 -12.04 -24.64
C SER A 284 3.08 -12.03 -25.99
N ALA A 285 4.41 -11.94 -25.97
CA ALA A 285 5.23 -11.93 -27.17
C ALA A 285 5.08 -13.23 -27.98
N THR A 286 4.95 -14.39 -27.31
CA THR A 286 4.71 -15.66 -27.98
C THR A 286 3.31 -15.79 -28.56
N MET A 287 2.30 -15.19 -27.92
CA MET A 287 0.91 -15.20 -28.39
C MET A 287 0.70 -14.31 -29.62
N THR A 288 1.33 -13.13 -29.64
CA THR A 288 1.23 -12.18 -30.75
C THR A 288 2.25 -12.43 -31.85
N GLY A 289 3.30 -13.21 -31.57
CA GLY A 289 4.45 -13.36 -32.46
C GLY A 289 5.28 -12.08 -32.63
N SER A 290 5.08 -11.07 -31.76
CA SER A 290 5.65 -9.73 -31.89
C SER A 290 5.76 -9.03 -30.52
N THR A 291 6.77 -8.20 -30.34
CA THR A 291 6.93 -7.34 -29.15
C THR A 291 6.18 -6.01 -29.26
N GLN A 292 5.40 -5.79 -30.32
CA GLN A 292 4.65 -4.55 -30.53
C GLN A 292 3.71 -4.21 -29.38
N PHE A 293 3.15 -5.20 -28.67
CA PHE A 293 2.28 -4.97 -27.50
C PHE A 293 2.91 -4.12 -26.38
N LEU A 294 4.24 -3.95 -26.38
CA LEU A 294 4.90 -3.03 -25.44
C LEU A 294 4.47 -1.56 -25.64
N THR A 295 3.89 -1.22 -26.79
CA THR A 295 3.26 0.09 -27.04
C THR A 295 2.14 0.36 -26.03
N CYS A 296 1.43 -0.66 -25.53
CA CYS A 296 0.41 -0.50 -24.49
C CYS A 296 0.96 0.21 -23.24
N TYR A 297 2.15 -0.17 -22.79
CA TYR A 297 2.80 0.44 -21.62
C TYR A 297 3.42 1.79 -21.95
N LYS A 298 3.94 1.94 -23.17
CA LYS A 298 4.45 3.22 -23.66
C LYS A 298 3.36 4.28 -23.58
N SER A 299 2.13 3.98 -23.98
CA SER A 299 1.03 4.93 -23.90
C SER A 299 0.72 5.40 -22.48
N ILE A 300 0.88 4.53 -21.49
CA ILE A 300 0.67 4.89 -20.08
C ILE A 300 1.77 5.84 -19.59
N ILE A 301 3.03 5.50 -19.89
CA ILE A 301 4.22 6.21 -19.38
C ILE A 301 4.40 7.55 -20.10
N TRP A 302 4.19 7.60 -21.41
CA TRP A 302 4.33 8.81 -22.22
C TRP A 302 3.06 9.66 -22.26
N GLY A 303 1.88 9.08 -21.99
CA GLY A 303 0.61 9.79 -22.06
C GLY A 303 0.27 10.27 -23.46
N ASP A 304 0.64 9.49 -24.49
CA ASP A 304 0.51 9.86 -25.90
C ASP A 304 -0.96 9.93 -26.36
N LYS A 305 -1.85 9.16 -25.75
CA LYS A 305 -3.29 9.28 -25.97
C LYS A 305 -3.88 10.41 -25.15
N ILE A 306 -3.87 11.61 -25.71
CA ILE A 306 -4.44 12.76 -25.05
C ILE A 306 -5.97 12.70 -25.18
N SER A 307 -6.64 12.39 -24.07
CA SER A 307 -8.11 12.37 -23.97
C SER A 307 -8.56 12.99 -22.64
N PRO A 308 -9.65 13.77 -22.61
CA PRO A 308 -10.20 14.28 -21.36
C PRO A 308 -10.44 13.16 -20.35
N ASN A 309 -10.04 13.38 -19.10
CA ASN A 309 -10.24 12.48 -17.97
C ASN A 309 -10.19 13.30 -16.66
N THR A 310 -10.25 12.66 -15.49
CA THR A 310 -10.24 13.37 -14.18
C THR A 310 -8.85 13.83 -13.72
N GLY A 311 -7.83 13.60 -14.52
CA GLY A 311 -6.42 13.81 -14.20
C GLY A 311 -5.85 15.12 -14.72
N LEU A 312 -4.56 15.31 -14.42
CA LEU A 312 -3.81 16.52 -14.80
C LEU A 312 -3.17 16.44 -16.19
N TRP A 313 -2.88 15.23 -16.65
CA TRP A 313 -2.03 15.02 -17.82
C TRP A 313 -2.67 15.56 -19.09
N TRP A 314 -3.90 15.14 -19.41
CA TRP A 314 -4.51 15.37 -20.72
C TRP A 314 -4.51 16.85 -21.12
N TYR A 315 -4.94 17.74 -20.23
CA TYR A 315 -5.07 19.16 -20.56
C TYR A 315 -3.69 19.83 -20.63
N LEU A 316 -2.80 19.52 -19.68
CA LEU A 316 -1.46 20.11 -19.67
C LEU A 316 -0.67 19.72 -20.93
N PHE A 317 -0.72 18.45 -21.34
CA PHE A 317 -0.06 17.98 -22.56
C PHE A 317 -0.75 18.47 -23.84
N THR A 318 -2.03 18.86 -23.77
CA THR A 318 -2.73 19.51 -24.90
C THR A 318 -2.24 20.94 -25.11
N GLU A 319 -2.06 21.70 -24.03
CA GLU A 319 -1.76 23.14 -24.10
C GLU A 319 -0.26 23.47 -24.13
N MET A 320 0.61 22.57 -23.68
CA MET A 320 2.05 22.83 -23.68
C MET A 320 2.65 22.76 -25.09
N PHE A 321 3.71 23.52 -25.32
CA PHE A 321 4.51 23.36 -26.54
C PHE A 321 5.17 21.99 -26.57
N GLU A 322 5.16 21.34 -27.74
CA GLU A 322 5.72 20.01 -27.96
C GLU A 322 7.16 19.86 -27.44
N PHE A 323 7.96 20.93 -27.58
CA PHE A 323 9.33 21.02 -27.07
C PHE A 323 9.46 20.67 -25.57
N PHE A 324 8.46 21.00 -24.74
CA PHE A 324 8.48 20.73 -23.29
C PHE A 324 7.90 19.36 -22.91
N THR A 325 7.30 18.63 -23.85
CA THR A 325 6.67 17.32 -23.58
C THR A 325 7.62 16.36 -22.88
N PRO A 326 8.87 16.12 -23.36
CA PRO A 326 9.76 15.16 -22.71
C PRO A 326 10.11 15.55 -21.27
N PHE A 327 10.23 16.85 -21.00
CA PHE A 327 10.49 17.37 -19.66
C PHE A 327 9.32 17.08 -18.72
N TYR A 328 8.10 17.47 -19.09
CA TYR A 328 6.94 17.25 -18.24
C TYR A 328 6.61 15.77 -18.08
N THR A 329 6.71 14.95 -19.13
CA THR A 329 6.53 13.50 -19.02
C THR A 329 7.50 12.91 -17.99
N ALA A 330 8.78 13.30 -18.02
CA ALA A 330 9.74 12.86 -17.02
C ALA A 330 9.35 13.31 -15.60
N VAL A 331 8.97 14.59 -15.45
CA VAL A 331 8.52 15.15 -14.17
C VAL A 331 7.34 14.37 -13.62
N PHE A 332 6.23 14.21 -14.35
CA PHE A 332 5.05 13.50 -13.85
C PHE A 332 5.35 12.04 -13.48
N ASN A 333 6.20 11.34 -14.24
CA ASN A 333 6.63 9.99 -13.87
C ASN A 333 7.44 9.97 -12.56
N ILE A 334 8.36 10.93 -12.35
CA ILE A 334 9.15 11.06 -11.12
C ILE A 334 8.27 11.41 -9.91
N TYR A 335 7.21 12.21 -10.11
CA TYR A 335 6.27 12.59 -9.04
C TYR A 335 5.63 11.38 -8.34
N HIS A 336 5.43 10.27 -9.04
CA HIS A 336 4.98 9.02 -8.41
C HIS A 336 5.93 8.58 -7.30
N PHE A 337 7.24 8.60 -7.55
CA PHE A 337 8.25 8.19 -6.58
C PHE A 337 8.46 9.22 -5.46
N ILE A 338 8.44 10.51 -5.78
CA ILE A 338 8.68 11.60 -4.81
C ILE A 338 7.68 11.58 -3.66
N PHE A 339 6.45 11.14 -3.88
CA PHE A 339 5.44 11.06 -2.82
C PHE A 339 5.39 9.68 -2.16
N ILE A 340 5.47 8.60 -2.95
CA ILE A 340 5.34 7.24 -2.40
C ILE A 340 6.48 6.91 -1.44
N PHE A 341 7.71 7.27 -1.79
CA PHE A 341 8.87 6.90 -0.96
C PHE A 341 8.84 7.61 0.41
N PRO A 342 8.66 8.94 0.51
CA PRO A 342 8.55 9.62 1.80
C PRO A 342 7.34 9.16 2.63
N ILE A 343 6.17 8.93 2.02
CA ILE A 343 5.00 8.40 2.74
C ILE A 343 5.33 7.03 3.35
N THR A 344 5.95 6.15 2.55
CA THR A 344 6.37 4.81 2.98
C THR A 344 7.33 4.87 4.16
N VAL A 345 8.36 5.71 4.08
CA VAL A 345 9.37 5.85 5.15
C VAL A 345 8.77 6.49 6.40
N ARG A 346 7.95 7.55 6.24
CA ARG A 346 7.35 8.29 7.34
C ARG A 346 6.42 7.42 8.18
N LEU A 347 5.61 6.60 7.53
CA LEU A 347 4.64 5.73 8.18
C LEU A 347 5.16 4.30 8.37
N PHE A 348 6.45 4.06 8.11
CA PHE A 348 7.05 2.75 8.31
C PHE A 348 6.89 2.31 9.77
N GLU A 349 6.30 1.13 9.95
CA GLU A 349 6.20 0.48 11.25
C GLU A 349 7.54 -0.18 11.61
N PHE A 350 8.22 0.38 12.60
CA PHE A 350 9.46 -0.21 13.13
C PHE A 350 9.15 -1.41 14.03
N ALA A 351 9.81 -2.54 13.78
CA ALA A 351 9.72 -3.71 14.65
C ALA A 351 10.23 -3.38 16.06
N LYS A 352 9.57 -3.94 17.10
CA LYS A 352 10.01 -3.79 18.50
C LYS A 352 11.48 -4.18 18.63
N VAL A 353 12.35 -3.22 18.93
CA VAL A 353 13.71 -3.52 19.36
C VAL A 353 13.61 -4.13 20.74
N THR A 354 13.76 -5.45 20.84
CA THR A 354 13.78 -6.16 22.10
C THR A 354 14.94 -5.65 22.96
N LYS A 355 14.78 -5.60 24.29
CA LYS A 355 15.84 -5.22 25.25
C LYS A 355 17.18 -5.95 24.99
N LYS A 356 17.11 -7.17 24.44
CA LYS A 356 18.25 -8.01 24.05
C LYS A 356 19.10 -7.43 22.91
N ASP A 357 18.51 -6.70 21.96
CA ASP A 357 19.23 -6.03 20.86
C ASP A 357 19.87 -4.71 21.33
N ARG A 358 19.28 -4.05 22.33
CA ARG A 358 19.89 -2.87 23.00
C ARG A 358 21.07 -3.25 23.90
N MET A 359 21.10 -4.48 24.43
CA MET A 359 22.24 -5.05 25.15
C MET A 359 23.37 -5.53 24.24
N GLY A 360 23.41 -5.13 22.96
CA GLY A 360 24.55 -5.37 22.07
C GLY A 360 25.30 -4.09 21.66
N VAL A 361 24.80 -2.92 22.05
CA VAL A 361 25.33 -1.62 21.57
C VAL A 361 25.91 -0.84 22.74
N SER A 362 27.23 -0.68 22.73
CA SER A 362 27.95 0.15 23.69
C SER A 362 27.48 1.61 23.58
N ARG A 363 27.08 2.22 24.69
CA ARG A 363 26.63 3.62 24.73
C ARG A 363 27.80 4.54 25.02
N ILE A 364 27.87 5.71 24.40
CA ILE A 364 28.85 6.74 24.75
C ILE A 364 28.21 7.64 25.81
N ALA A 365 28.88 7.79 26.96
CA ALA A 365 28.51 8.69 28.03
C ALA A 365 29.68 9.63 28.35
N VAL A 366 29.41 10.70 29.09
CA VAL A 366 30.43 11.62 29.60
C VAL A 366 30.54 11.41 31.10
N ASP A 367 31.74 11.16 31.60
CA ASP A 367 31.97 10.99 33.05
C ASP A 367 31.82 12.31 33.81
N GLU A 368 31.78 12.27 35.14
CA GLU A 368 31.71 13.46 36.00
C GLU A 368 32.89 14.44 35.83
N LYS A 369 33.93 14.04 35.08
CA LYS A 369 35.12 14.84 34.78
C LYS A 369 35.14 15.34 33.33
N GLY A 370 34.09 15.11 32.55
CA GLY A 370 33.95 15.60 31.17
C GLY A 370 34.57 14.70 30.09
N ASN A 371 35.01 13.48 30.41
CA ASN A 371 35.63 12.57 29.44
C ASN A 371 34.61 11.63 28.79
N PHE A 372 34.75 11.37 27.49
CA PHE A 372 33.93 10.40 26.78
C PHE A 372 34.31 8.96 27.17
N VAL A 373 33.34 8.17 27.55
CA VAL A 373 33.47 6.75 27.94
C VAL A 373 32.46 5.91 27.17
N SER A 374 32.90 4.75 26.65
CA SER A 374 31.98 3.73 26.18
C SER A 374 31.52 2.87 27.36
N ILE A 375 30.22 2.62 27.44
CA ILE A 375 29.60 1.72 28.39
C ILE A 375 29.16 0.51 27.60
N ASP A 376 29.90 -0.59 27.75
CA ASP A 376 29.57 -1.86 27.13
C ASP A 376 28.33 -2.49 27.80
N PRO A 377 27.64 -3.42 27.11
CA PRO A 377 26.42 -4.03 27.65
C PRO A 377 26.59 -4.81 28.95
N ASP A 378 27.81 -5.25 29.24
CA ASP A 378 28.17 -5.95 30.48
C ASP A 378 28.43 -4.99 31.65
N GLY A 379 28.28 -3.67 31.43
CA GLY A 379 28.52 -2.62 32.43
C GLY A 379 29.97 -2.18 32.54
N THR A 380 30.87 -2.71 31.71
CA THR A 380 32.25 -2.25 31.60
C THR A 380 32.33 -0.86 31.00
N VAL A 381 33.05 0.03 31.67
CA VAL A 381 33.26 1.42 31.23
C VAL A 381 34.68 1.52 30.68
N THR A 382 34.80 1.81 29.38
CA THR A 382 36.09 1.98 28.69
C THR A 382 36.28 3.44 28.28
N PRO A 383 37.39 4.09 28.65
CA PRO A 383 37.66 5.46 28.22
C PRO A 383 37.93 5.52 26.70
N LEU A 384 37.21 6.38 26.00
CA LEU A 384 37.40 6.65 24.57
C LEU A 384 38.48 7.73 24.41
N ASN A 385 39.72 7.31 24.23
CA ASN A 385 40.79 8.22 23.82
C ASN A 385 40.67 8.48 22.31
N PHE A 386 40.15 9.65 21.93
CA PHE A 386 40.28 10.16 20.57
C PHE A 386 41.74 10.57 20.36
N GLY A 387 42.58 9.60 20.01
CA GLY A 387 43.99 9.84 19.71
C GLY A 387 44.13 10.80 18.52
N THR A 388 44.72 11.96 18.76
CA THR A 388 45.35 12.77 17.72
C THR A 388 46.64 12.06 17.29
N GLU A 389 46.55 11.14 16.33
CA GLU A 389 47.74 10.66 15.64
C GLU A 389 48.21 11.66 14.58
N ASN A 390 49.50 11.99 14.70
CA ASN A 390 50.43 12.55 13.71
C ASN A 390 50.67 14.07 13.71
N ALA A 391 51.72 14.47 14.42
CA ALA A 391 52.67 15.44 13.91
C ALA A 391 54.10 14.98 14.23
N GLN A 392 54.75 14.34 13.25
CA GLN A 392 56.21 14.33 13.15
C GLN A 392 56.71 15.78 13.10
N LYS A 393 57.67 16.15 13.94
CA LYS A 393 58.71 17.13 13.58
C LYS A 393 59.88 17.07 14.56
N GLU A 394 61.05 16.94 13.96
CA GLU A 394 62.39 17.04 14.55
C GLU A 394 62.58 18.35 15.31
N GLU A 395 63.34 18.28 16.40
CA GLU A 395 63.98 19.42 17.07
C GLU A 395 64.80 20.26 16.08
N PRO A 396 64.90 21.61 16.23
CA PRO A 396 65.87 22.13 17.20
C PRO A 396 65.57 23.49 17.87
N GLN A 397 66.18 23.63 19.06
CA GLN A 397 66.87 24.80 19.65
C GLN A 397 66.17 26.14 19.92
N ALA A 398 66.53 26.67 21.09
CA ALA A 398 66.10 27.88 21.77
C ALA A 398 66.44 29.20 21.06
N THR A 399 65.64 30.27 21.26
CA THR A 399 66.07 31.62 21.70
C THR A 399 64.91 32.63 21.88
N THR A 400 64.89 33.26 23.06
CA THR A 400 64.63 34.68 23.41
C THR A 400 63.45 35.52 22.87
N THR A 401 62.91 36.30 23.81
CA THR A 401 62.45 37.71 23.79
C THR A 401 61.04 38.10 23.31
N GLU A 402 60.23 38.48 24.31
CA GLU A 402 59.46 39.73 24.47
C GLU A 402 59.26 40.70 23.29
N SER A 403 57.98 41.09 23.11
CA SER A 403 57.43 42.42 22.79
C SER A 403 55.91 42.30 23.00
N GLU A 404 55.30 42.81 24.08
CA GLU A 404 54.72 44.19 24.20
C GLU A 404 54.00 44.65 22.92
N ALA A 405 52.76 45.17 22.89
CA ALA A 405 51.87 45.81 23.87
C ALA A 405 50.41 45.75 23.31
N LEU A 406 49.37 45.47 24.12
CA LEU A 406 48.49 46.41 24.82
C LEU A 406 47.41 47.10 23.95
N THR A 407 46.13 46.86 24.29
CA THR A 407 44.86 47.63 24.12
C THR A 407 43.70 46.68 23.77
N THR A 408 42.52 46.64 24.40
CA THR A 408 41.87 47.37 25.49
C THR A 408 40.67 46.53 25.97
N GLU A 409 40.37 46.60 27.26
CA GLU A 409 39.20 46.04 27.94
C GLU A 409 37.85 46.48 27.37
N ALA A 410 36.86 45.57 27.44
CA ALA A 410 35.41 45.74 27.68
C ALA A 410 34.72 44.53 27.04
N THR A 411 34.00 43.62 27.71
CA THR A 411 33.01 43.81 28.76
C THR A 411 32.73 42.43 29.33
N LEU A 412 33.12 42.17 30.58
CA LEU A 412 32.67 40.99 31.33
C LEU A 412 31.38 41.36 32.08
N THR A 413 30.59 40.34 32.40
CA THR A 413 29.38 40.33 33.27
C THR A 413 28.06 40.84 32.71
N ARG A 414 27.25 39.92 32.14
CA ARG A 414 25.89 39.66 32.67
C ARG A 414 25.28 38.33 32.17
N ARG A 415 24.83 37.52 33.14
CA ARG A 415 23.80 36.46 33.09
C ARG A 415 24.16 35.15 32.37
N THR A 416 24.35 34.10 33.17
CA THR A 416 23.31 33.06 33.36
C THR A 416 23.64 32.29 34.65
N HIS A 417 22.79 32.48 35.66
CA HIS A 417 22.57 31.47 36.69
C HIS A 417 21.78 30.36 36.00
N GLU A 418 22.40 29.21 35.78
CA GLU A 418 21.66 27.95 35.67
C GLU A 418 21.88 27.20 36.99
N GLU A 419 20.81 27.11 37.78
CA GLU A 419 20.73 26.27 38.96
C GLU A 419 20.98 24.82 38.57
N SER A 420 22.01 24.22 39.16
CA SER A 420 22.21 22.77 39.13
C SER A 420 21.04 22.08 39.83
N LYS A 421 20.18 21.40 39.08
CA LYS A 421 19.14 20.54 39.66
C LYS A 421 19.77 19.41 40.50
N PRO A 422 19.24 19.08 41.69
CA PRO A 422 19.78 18.03 42.54
C PRO A 422 19.58 16.64 41.93
N ALA A 423 20.55 15.73 42.11
CA ALA A 423 20.58 14.37 41.55
C ALA A 423 19.35 13.49 41.85
N THR A 424 18.49 13.89 42.78
CA THR A 424 17.21 13.26 43.09
C THR A 424 16.12 13.55 42.05
N GLU A 425 16.18 14.70 41.36
CA GLU A 425 15.30 15.05 40.24
C GLU A 425 15.74 14.36 38.94
N VAL A 426 17.05 14.27 38.69
CA VAL A 426 17.60 13.47 37.58
C VAL A 426 17.26 12.00 37.74
N LYS A 427 17.19 11.48 38.98
CA LYS A 427 16.67 10.12 39.25
C LYS A 427 15.16 9.98 39.07
N LYS A 428 14.37 11.05 39.21
CA LYS A 428 12.92 11.03 38.89
C LYS A 428 12.67 11.16 37.39
N GLU A 429 13.45 11.98 36.67
CA GLU A 429 13.43 12.05 35.21
C GLU A 429 13.93 10.72 34.60
N ALA A 430 15.05 10.17 35.07
CA ALA A 430 15.57 8.86 34.64
C ALA A 430 14.71 7.67 35.10
N ALA A 431 13.91 7.80 36.16
CA ALA A 431 12.92 6.79 36.54
C ALA A 431 11.57 6.98 35.83
N SER A 432 11.26 8.18 35.32
CA SER A 432 10.13 8.43 34.41
C SER A 432 10.47 8.07 32.96
N GLU A 433 11.75 8.00 32.60
CA GLU A 433 12.27 7.34 31.40
C GLU A 433 12.25 5.80 31.50
N SER A 434 11.46 5.24 32.41
CA SER A 434 11.11 3.82 32.38
C SER A 434 10.31 3.50 31.12
N ASP A 435 10.97 2.91 30.12
CA ASP A 435 10.38 2.01 29.12
C ASP A 435 9.09 2.53 28.42
N SER A 436 9.07 3.74 27.85
CA SER A 436 8.05 4.08 26.84
C SER A 436 8.33 3.29 25.56
N GLU A 437 7.63 2.16 25.38
CA GLU A 437 7.61 1.41 24.12
C GLU A 437 7.11 2.36 23.01
N HIS A 438 8.01 2.81 22.13
CA HIS A 438 7.66 3.74 21.04
C HIS A 438 6.91 2.98 19.93
N TYR A 439 5.58 3.10 19.92
CA TYR A 439 4.69 2.50 18.91
C TYR A 439 4.44 3.46 17.74
N ASN A 440 5.48 3.86 17.03
CA ASN A 440 5.34 4.82 15.93
C ASN A 440 5.13 4.11 14.58
N GLY A 441 4.27 4.68 13.73
CA GLY A 441 4.06 4.22 12.36
C GLY A 441 2.90 3.24 12.15
N ASP A 442 2.49 3.13 10.88
CA ASP A 442 1.44 2.23 10.37
C ASP A 442 1.70 1.95 8.89
N SER A 443 2.36 0.83 8.61
CA SER A 443 2.74 0.46 7.24
C SER A 443 1.53 0.15 6.36
N LEU A 444 0.39 -0.28 6.91
CA LEU A 444 -0.81 -0.52 6.10
C LEU A 444 -1.41 0.83 5.66
N LEU A 445 -1.45 1.81 6.55
CA LEU A 445 -1.87 3.17 6.21
C LEU A 445 -0.98 3.77 5.13
N ALA A 446 0.34 3.51 5.18
CA ALA A 446 1.28 3.95 4.15
C ALA A 446 0.89 3.41 2.75
N VAL A 447 0.55 2.12 2.66
CA VAL A 447 0.11 1.50 1.39
C VAL A 447 -1.17 2.16 0.87
N VAL A 448 -2.16 2.38 1.75
CA VAL A 448 -3.45 2.98 1.37
C VAL A 448 -3.28 4.43 0.92
N LEU A 449 -2.45 5.22 1.60
CA LEU A 449 -2.15 6.61 1.18
C LEU A 449 -1.37 6.65 -0.14
N CYS A 450 -0.45 5.72 -0.37
CA CYS A 450 0.22 5.59 -1.67
C CYS A 450 -0.79 5.23 -2.78
N PHE A 451 -1.77 4.37 -2.50
CA PHE A 451 -2.83 4.03 -3.45
C PHE A 451 -3.72 5.23 -3.76
N ILE A 452 -4.09 6.04 -2.76
CA ILE A 452 -4.83 7.31 -2.95
C ILE A 452 -3.99 8.33 -3.73
N TRP A 453 -2.68 8.39 -3.52
CA TRP A 453 -1.83 9.26 -4.35
C TRP A 453 -1.87 8.84 -5.83
N LEU A 454 -1.73 7.54 -6.09
CA LEU A 454 -1.78 6.97 -7.43
C LEU A 454 -3.13 7.13 -8.13
N SER A 455 -4.25 7.22 -7.39
CA SER A 455 -5.59 7.38 -7.97
C SER A 455 -5.74 8.69 -8.75
N PHE A 456 -4.87 9.67 -8.51
CA PHE A 456 -4.89 10.96 -9.19
C PHE A 456 -3.64 11.23 -10.04
N SER A 457 -2.46 10.80 -9.58
CA SER A 457 -1.19 11.17 -10.24
C SER A 457 -0.95 10.48 -11.58
N LYS A 458 -1.58 9.32 -11.80
CA LYS A 458 -1.44 8.54 -13.04
C LYS A 458 -2.00 9.29 -14.25
N SER A 459 -1.61 8.88 -15.44
CA SER A 459 -1.97 9.56 -16.70
C SER A 459 -3.46 9.48 -17.07
N TYR A 460 -4.13 8.40 -16.66
CA TYR A 460 -5.54 8.13 -16.97
C TYR A 460 -6.32 7.74 -15.71
N PRO A 461 -6.52 8.67 -14.75
CA PRO A 461 -7.33 8.43 -13.57
C PRO A 461 -8.81 8.47 -13.89
N VAL A 462 -9.58 7.70 -13.12
CA VAL A 462 -11.05 7.72 -13.11
C VAL A 462 -11.56 7.85 -11.68
N ILE A 463 -12.81 8.26 -11.53
CA ILE A 463 -13.43 8.46 -10.20
C ILE A 463 -13.45 7.18 -9.36
N GLY A 464 -13.51 6.01 -10.00
CA GLY A 464 -13.45 4.71 -9.34
C GLY A 464 -12.17 4.51 -8.54
N ASP A 465 -11.04 5.05 -8.97
CA ASP A 465 -9.75 4.90 -8.29
C ASP A 465 -9.81 5.48 -6.87
N LEU A 466 -10.28 6.73 -6.75
CA LEU A 466 -10.46 7.36 -5.44
C LEU A 466 -11.60 6.68 -4.65
N GLY A 467 -12.65 6.20 -5.33
CA GLY A 467 -13.73 5.43 -4.72
C GLY A 467 -13.21 4.24 -3.91
N TYR A 468 -12.33 3.43 -4.51
CA TYR A 468 -11.65 2.35 -3.79
C TYR A 468 -10.74 2.87 -2.68
N GLY A 469 -9.92 3.88 -2.95
CA GLY A 469 -9.00 4.46 -1.96
C GLY A 469 -9.69 4.96 -0.70
N VAL A 470 -10.78 5.72 -0.83
CA VAL A 470 -11.58 6.22 0.31
C VAL A 470 -12.28 5.08 1.06
N SER A 471 -12.71 4.03 0.36
CA SER A 471 -13.32 2.85 1.00
C SER A 471 -12.33 2.14 1.93
N PHE A 472 -11.05 2.05 1.52
CA PHE A 472 -9.97 1.52 2.38
C PHE A 472 -9.75 2.34 3.65
N LEU A 473 -10.01 3.66 3.63
CA LEU A 473 -9.84 4.50 4.82
C LEU A 473 -10.73 4.06 5.99
N ALA A 474 -11.86 3.38 5.73
CA ALA A 474 -12.76 2.87 6.76
C ALA A 474 -12.06 1.91 7.75
N ILE A 475 -10.98 1.23 7.33
CA ILE A 475 -10.18 0.36 8.21
C ILE A 475 -9.57 1.15 9.37
N PHE A 476 -9.20 2.41 9.13
CA PHE A 476 -8.47 3.28 10.07
C PHE A 476 -9.40 4.15 10.92
N LYS A 477 -10.63 3.69 11.18
CA LYS A 477 -11.66 4.43 11.93
C LYS A 477 -11.12 5.11 13.18
N ASN A 478 -10.51 4.35 14.09
CA ASN A 478 -10.05 4.89 15.38
C ASN A 478 -8.60 5.36 15.36
N THR A 479 -7.80 4.88 14.41
CA THR A 479 -6.36 5.17 14.34
C THR A 479 -6.05 6.43 13.56
N ALA A 480 -6.89 6.81 12.59
CA ALA A 480 -6.73 8.05 11.83
C ALA A 480 -8.04 8.84 11.74
N LEU A 481 -9.12 8.24 11.21
CA LEU A 481 -10.34 8.97 10.84
C LEU A 481 -11.02 9.68 12.01
N ALA A 482 -10.98 9.12 13.22
CA ALA A 482 -11.56 9.74 14.42
C ALA A 482 -10.88 11.07 14.81
N HIS A 483 -9.66 11.31 14.33
CA HIS A 483 -8.86 12.49 14.63
C HIS A 483 -8.74 13.43 13.41
N CYS A 484 -9.44 13.14 12.32
CA CYS A 484 -9.52 14.02 11.15
C CYS A 484 -10.43 15.22 11.46
N SER A 485 -9.93 16.43 11.23
CA SER A 485 -10.60 17.69 11.59
C SER A 485 -11.36 18.31 10.42
N TYR A 486 -11.00 17.96 9.19
CA TYR A 486 -11.49 18.60 7.97
C TYR A 486 -12.40 17.70 7.13
N LEU A 487 -12.89 16.58 7.68
CA LEU A 487 -13.73 15.64 6.95
C LEU A 487 -14.99 16.28 6.33
N PHE A 488 -15.64 17.22 7.03
CA PHE A 488 -16.82 17.93 6.52
C PHE A 488 -16.51 18.83 5.31
N PRO A 489 -15.58 19.82 5.39
CA PRO A 489 -15.26 20.66 4.23
C PRO A 489 -14.64 19.86 3.07
N VAL A 490 -13.88 18.81 3.35
CA VAL A 490 -13.35 17.91 2.32
C VAL A 490 -14.49 17.16 1.63
N GLY A 491 -15.43 16.59 2.39
CA GLY A 491 -16.60 15.90 1.85
C GLY A 491 -17.49 16.82 1.01
N LEU A 492 -17.71 18.06 1.45
CA LEU A 492 -18.46 19.05 0.67
C LEU A 492 -17.76 19.38 -0.65
N THR A 493 -16.45 19.63 -0.61
CA THR A 493 -15.65 19.92 -1.81
C THR A 493 -15.67 18.74 -2.79
N PHE A 494 -15.57 17.52 -2.26
CA PHE A 494 -15.67 16.29 -3.05
C PHE A 494 -17.03 16.16 -3.75
N VAL A 495 -18.14 16.41 -3.05
CA VAL A 495 -19.49 16.40 -3.64
C VAL A 495 -19.63 17.47 -4.72
N VAL A 496 -19.08 18.68 -4.49
CA VAL A 496 -19.07 19.76 -5.49
C VAL A 496 -18.31 19.33 -6.75
N CYS A 497 -17.15 18.67 -6.61
CA CYS A 497 -16.41 18.13 -7.75
C CYS A 497 -17.24 17.11 -8.55
N LEU A 498 -17.86 16.15 -7.87
CA LEU A 498 -18.66 15.11 -8.52
C LEU A 498 -19.89 15.67 -9.24
N LEU A 499 -20.46 16.77 -8.75
CA LEU A 499 -21.61 17.42 -9.37
C LEU A 499 -21.19 18.31 -10.55
N LEU A 500 -20.13 19.11 -10.39
CA LEU A 500 -19.70 20.07 -11.41
C LEU A 500 -18.93 19.44 -12.56
N SER A 501 -18.19 18.35 -12.33
CA SER A 501 -17.43 17.65 -13.38
C SER A 501 -18.28 17.30 -14.61
N PRO A 502 -19.38 16.53 -14.49
CA PRO A 502 -20.20 16.17 -15.65
C PRO A 502 -20.89 17.38 -16.28
N ILE A 503 -21.25 18.40 -15.48
CA ILE A 503 -21.88 19.62 -15.99
C ILE A 503 -20.89 20.41 -16.86
N PHE A 504 -19.65 20.60 -16.39
CA PHE A 504 -18.64 21.31 -17.17
C PHE A 504 -18.22 20.53 -18.40
N TYR A 505 -18.12 19.21 -18.31
CA TYR A 505 -17.87 18.36 -19.47
C TYR A 505 -19.00 18.51 -20.51
N TYR A 506 -20.27 18.42 -20.08
CA TYR A 506 -21.43 18.55 -20.96
C TYR A 506 -21.52 19.95 -21.60
N CYS A 507 -21.30 21.01 -20.83
CA CYS A 507 -21.28 22.38 -21.34
C CYS A 507 -20.20 22.61 -22.39
N TRP A 508 -19.04 21.96 -22.23
CA TRP A 508 -17.93 22.04 -23.16
C TRP A 508 -18.17 21.19 -24.42
N ILE A 509 -18.36 19.88 -24.27
CA ILE A 509 -18.40 18.93 -25.39
C ILE A 509 -19.75 18.93 -26.10
N VAL A 510 -20.86 18.92 -25.36
CA VAL A 510 -22.18 18.73 -25.97
C VAL A 510 -22.83 20.06 -26.35
N LEU A 511 -22.81 21.04 -25.46
CA LEU A 511 -23.41 22.35 -25.74
C LEU A 511 -22.50 23.28 -26.54
N GLY A 512 -21.18 23.05 -26.54
CA GLY A 512 -20.20 23.90 -27.24
C GLY A 512 -20.08 25.32 -26.69
N ASN A 513 -20.72 25.62 -25.55
CA ASN A 513 -20.76 26.95 -24.94
C ASN A 513 -19.74 27.11 -23.79
N GLY A 514 -19.19 26.00 -23.27
CA GLY A 514 -18.18 25.98 -22.23
C GLY A 514 -16.76 25.83 -22.80
N ASN A 515 -15.77 26.40 -22.10
CA ASN A 515 -14.35 26.21 -22.41
C ASN A 515 -13.80 24.96 -21.69
N SER A 516 -12.88 24.21 -22.32
CA SER A 516 -12.13 23.09 -21.73
C SER A 516 -11.49 23.43 -20.38
N ASN A 517 -11.12 24.70 -20.19
CA ASN A 517 -10.57 25.22 -18.94
C ASN A 517 -11.49 25.01 -17.74
N PHE A 518 -12.82 25.04 -17.91
CA PHE A 518 -13.75 24.80 -16.80
C PHE A 518 -13.69 23.34 -16.32
N PHE A 519 -13.68 22.40 -17.27
CA PHE A 519 -13.52 20.98 -16.94
C PHE A 519 -12.14 20.71 -16.34
N TYR A 520 -11.07 21.30 -16.87
CA TYR A 520 -9.75 21.18 -16.25
C TYR A 520 -9.66 21.82 -14.84
N SER A 521 -10.34 22.94 -14.63
CA SER A 521 -10.38 23.59 -13.31
C SER A 521 -11.02 22.70 -12.25
N ILE A 522 -12.07 21.93 -12.59
CA ILE A 522 -12.66 20.99 -11.63
C ILE A 522 -11.73 19.81 -11.33
N ASN A 523 -10.90 19.39 -12.29
CA ASN A 523 -9.86 18.37 -12.08
C ASN A 523 -8.75 18.86 -11.15
N LEU A 524 -8.40 20.15 -11.21
CA LEU A 524 -7.49 20.74 -10.23
C LEU A 524 -8.08 20.69 -8.81
N ILE A 525 -9.36 21.03 -8.67
CA ILE A 525 -10.06 20.93 -7.37
C ILE A 525 -10.15 19.45 -6.94
N TRP A 526 -10.35 18.52 -7.86
CA TRP A 526 -10.30 17.08 -7.59
C TRP A 526 -8.92 16.65 -7.04
N GLY A 527 -7.83 17.18 -7.58
CA GLY A 527 -6.49 17.03 -7.02
C GLY A 527 -6.33 17.63 -5.63
N VAL A 528 -6.93 18.80 -5.38
CA VAL A 528 -6.98 19.42 -4.05
C VAL A 528 -7.72 18.51 -3.05
N VAL A 529 -8.82 17.87 -3.45
CA VAL A 529 -9.53 16.90 -2.60
C VAL A 529 -8.60 15.74 -2.20
N HIS A 530 -7.83 15.18 -3.14
CA HIS A 530 -6.85 14.13 -2.83
C HIS A 530 -5.82 14.62 -1.80
N ALA A 531 -5.25 15.80 -2.03
CA ALA A 531 -4.27 16.39 -1.12
C ALA A 531 -4.85 16.63 0.28
N LEU A 532 -6.07 17.15 0.38
CA LEU A 532 -6.75 17.39 1.65
C LEU A 532 -7.07 16.08 2.40
N ILE A 533 -7.55 15.05 1.70
CA ILE A 533 -7.77 13.71 2.29
C ILE A 533 -6.46 13.17 2.86
N MET A 534 -5.38 13.19 2.07
CA MET A 534 -4.09 12.69 2.54
C MET A 534 -3.57 13.49 3.74
N MET A 535 -3.63 14.83 3.67
CA MET A 535 -3.19 15.70 4.75
C MET A 535 -3.97 15.44 6.04
N ASP A 536 -5.30 15.38 5.98
CA ASP A 536 -6.15 15.21 7.16
C ASP A 536 -6.00 13.81 7.78
N VAL A 537 -5.81 12.77 6.95
CA VAL A 537 -5.54 11.40 7.42
C VAL A 537 -4.17 11.28 8.07
N ILE A 538 -3.13 11.86 7.47
CA ILE A 538 -1.78 11.89 8.05
C ILE A 538 -1.82 12.66 9.37
N TRP A 539 -2.48 13.82 9.40
CA TRP A 539 -2.65 14.62 10.61
C TRP A 539 -3.38 13.84 11.71
N GLY A 540 -4.49 13.20 11.38
CA GLY A 540 -5.23 12.37 12.32
C GLY A 540 -4.39 11.22 12.88
N LYS A 541 -3.55 10.60 12.05
CA LYS A 541 -2.61 9.56 12.53
C LYS A 541 -1.53 10.11 13.45
N LEU A 542 -1.00 11.30 13.17
CA LEU A 542 0.00 11.95 14.03
C LEU A 542 -0.58 12.28 15.40
N ILE A 543 -1.82 12.80 15.44
CA ILE A 543 -2.54 13.02 16.70
C ILE A 543 -2.69 11.70 17.46
N PHE A 544 -3.11 10.64 16.79
CA PHE A 544 -3.26 9.32 17.44
C PHE A 544 -1.94 8.82 18.03
N ASP A 545 -0.83 8.90 17.27
CA ASP A 545 0.49 8.49 17.74
C ASP A 545 0.96 9.34 18.93
N TYR A 546 0.71 10.64 18.90
CA TYR A 546 1.02 11.53 20.00
C TYR A 546 0.23 11.19 21.29
N ILE A 547 -1.08 10.92 21.16
CA ILE A 547 -1.94 10.52 22.27
C ILE A 547 -1.45 9.21 22.89
N VAL A 548 -1.11 8.22 22.06
CA VAL A 548 -0.61 6.92 22.52
C VAL A 548 0.75 7.07 23.21
N GLN A 549 1.66 7.86 22.64
CA GLN A 549 3.00 8.06 23.16
C GLN A 549 3.00 8.76 24.53
N HIS A 550 2.12 9.75 24.72
CA HIS A 550 2.04 10.55 25.95
C HIS A 550 0.98 10.06 26.94
N GLN A 551 0.25 8.98 26.61
CA GLN A 551 -0.80 8.38 27.45
C GLN A 551 -1.86 9.38 27.92
N LEU A 552 -2.26 10.30 27.03
CA LEU A 552 -3.14 11.41 27.38
C LEU A 552 -4.55 10.94 27.73
N THR A 553 -5.09 11.45 28.84
CA THR A 553 -6.47 11.21 29.25
C THR A 553 -7.45 12.01 28.38
N GLU A 554 -8.72 11.60 28.32
CA GLU A 554 -9.77 12.27 27.52
C GLU A 554 -9.95 13.77 27.84
N ALA A 555 -9.54 14.23 29.02
CA ALA A 555 -9.51 15.64 29.39
C ALA A 555 -8.40 16.40 28.66
N ASP A 556 -7.19 15.84 28.60
CA ASP A 556 -6.01 16.47 27.98
C ASP A 556 -6.12 16.52 26.45
N LYS A 557 -6.91 15.61 25.85
CA LYS A 557 -7.19 15.59 24.41
C LYS A 557 -7.87 16.86 23.90
N LYS A 558 -8.62 17.57 24.76
CA LYS A 558 -9.34 18.81 24.38
C LYS A 558 -8.44 20.04 24.35
N ASP A 559 -7.32 20.00 25.06
CA ASP A 559 -6.39 21.13 25.21
C ASP A 559 -5.13 20.99 24.33
N LEU A 560 -5.10 19.98 23.46
CA LEU A 560 -3.96 19.64 22.60
C LEU A 560 -3.72 20.77 21.59
N GLN A 561 -2.60 21.48 21.73
CA GLN A 561 -2.24 22.59 20.85
C GLN A 561 -1.38 22.12 19.68
N LEU A 562 -1.52 22.78 18.53
CA LEU A 562 -0.77 22.49 17.31
C LEU A 562 0.76 22.52 17.50
N THR A 563 1.24 23.29 18.48
CA THR A 563 2.66 23.45 18.83
C THR A 563 3.24 22.27 19.59
N GLN A 564 2.40 21.38 20.11
CA GLN A 564 2.80 20.21 20.89
C GLN A 564 2.99 18.96 20.01
N LEU A 565 2.56 19.00 18.74
CA LEU A 565 2.49 17.88 17.79
C LEU A 565 3.68 17.82 16.81
#